data_AF-A0A368TV64-F1
#
_entry.id   AF-A0A368TV64-F1
#
_cell.length_a   1.000
_cell.length_b   1.000
_cell.length_c   1.000
_cell.angle_alpha   90.00
_cell.angle_beta   90.00
_cell.angle_gamma   90.00
#
_symmetry.space_group_name_H-M   'P 1'
#
loop_
_entity.id
_entity.type
_entity.pdbx_description
1 polymer ?
#
loop_
_entity_poly.entity_id
_entity_poly.type
_entity_poly.pdbx_seq_one_letter_code
_entity_poly.pdbx_strand_id
1 'polypeptide(L)'
;MPNEALHIASLLVHARPEHRREVAQWLDDQPDSEVSADDPSGKLVVVVESEREARILELIDSVQMRPGVLGAALVYHQMLDPATADECADTVQQQASAEGMPT
;
A
#
# COMPACT_ATOMS: atom_id res chain seq x y z
N MET A 1 8.63 22.57 -17.41
CA MET A 1 7.68 22.20 -16.34
C MET A 1 8.33 21.06 -15.58
N PRO A 2 8.56 21.13 -14.26
CA PRO A 2 9.02 19.95 -13.55
C PRO A 2 7.91 18.90 -13.68
N ASN A 3 8.28 17.74 -14.19
CA ASN A 3 7.41 16.57 -14.29
C ASN A 3 7.35 16.01 -12.87
N GLU A 4 6.32 16.36 -12.09
CA GLU A 4 6.20 15.91 -10.71
C GLU A 4 5.97 14.39 -10.75
N ALA A 5 6.99 13.64 -10.35
CA ALA A 5 6.96 12.19 -10.39
C ALA A 5 6.00 11.67 -9.31
N LEU A 6 5.06 10.81 -9.69
CA LEU A 6 4.12 10.20 -8.78
C LEU A 6 4.77 8.99 -8.12
N HIS A 7 4.83 8.96 -6.80
CA HIS A 7 5.33 7.84 -6.03
C HIS A 7 4.18 6.95 -5.57
N ILE A 8 4.16 5.70 -6.02
CA ILE A 8 3.21 4.67 -5.57
C ILE A 8 3.97 3.71 -4.66
N ALA A 9 3.51 3.57 -3.42
CA ALA A 9 4.13 2.72 -2.42
C ALA A 9 3.11 1.77 -1.79
N SER A 10 3.56 0.57 -1.44
CA SER A 10 2.79 -0.35 -0.61
C SER A 10 3.51 -0.60 0.70
N LEU A 11 2.77 -0.51 1.79
CA LEU A 11 3.27 -0.63 3.15
C LEU A 11 2.57 -1.78 3.86
N LEU A 12 3.35 -2.58 4.57
CA LEU A 12 2.86 -3.57 5.50
C LEU A 12 2.95 -2.99 6.91
N VAL A 13 1.81 -2.70 7.51
CA VAL A 13 1.72 -2.29 8.90
C VAL A 13 1.34 -3.51 9.73
N HIS A 14 2.19 -3.83 10.69
CA HIS A 14 1.89 -4.85 11.68
C HIS A 14 1.46 -4.17 12.97
N ALA A 15 0.22 -4.40 13.38
CA ALA A 15 -0.36 -3.90 14.60
C ALA A 15 -0.88 -5.06 15.46
N ARG A 16 -1.15 -4.79 16.74
CA ARG A 16 -1.82 -5.76 17.61
C ARG A 16 -3.26 -5.97 17.10
N PRO A 17 -3.78 -7.21 17.09
CA PRO A 17 -5.15 -7.51 16.64
C PRO A 17 -6.23 -6.66 17.31
N GLU A 18 -5.99 -6.27 18.58
CA GLU A 18 -6.86 -5.42 19.40
C GLU A 18 -6.93 -3.97 18.90
N HIS A 19 -5.83 -3.45 18.33
CA HIS A 19 -5.70 -2.08 17.84
C HIS A 19 -5.84 -1.99 16.31
N ARG A 20 -5.92 -3.12 15.60
CA ARG A 20 -5.92 -3.15 14.12
C ARG A 20 -7.00 -2.25 13.51
N ARG A 21 -8.20 -2.26 14.10
CA ARG A 21 -9.36 -1.52 13.57
C ARG A 21 -9.17 -0.01 13.72
N GLU A 22 -8.57 0.41 14.82
CA GLU A 22 -8.25 1.83 15.07
C GLU A 22 -7.10 2.29 14.17
N VAL A 23 -6.08 1.47 13.96
CA VAL A 23 -4.98 1.76 13.04
C VAL A 23 -5.47 1.81 11.60
N ALA A 24 -6.31 0.87 11.18
CA ALA A 24 -6.91 0.85 9.84
C ALA A 24 -7.78 2.09 9.59
N GLN A 25 -8.63 2.48 10.54
CA GLN A 25 -9.42 3.72 10.43
C GLN A 25 -8.53 4.95 10.32
N TRP A 26 -7.49 5.04 11.15
CA TRP A 26 -6.56 6.16 11.11
C TRP A 26 -5.82 6.26 9.76
N LEU A 27 -5.46 5.11 9.17
CA LEU A 27 -4.84 5.03 7.84
C LEU A 27 -5.79 5.45 6.73
N ASP A 28 -7.07 5.05 6.81
CA ASP A 28 -8.12 5.46 5.88
C ASP A 28 -8.40 6.97 5.94
N ASP A 29 -8.20 7.59 7.10
CA ASP A 29 -8.29 9.04 7.30
C ASP A 29 -7.03 9.80 6.81
N GLN A 30 -5.94 9.11 6.44
CA GLN A 30 -4.75 9.79 5.93
C GLN A 30 -4.92 10.16 4.45
N PRO A 31 -4.48 11.37 4.06
CA PRO A 31 -4.51 11.75 2.66
C PRO A 31 -3.63 10.82 1.84
N ASP A 32 -4.14 10.45 0.67
CA ASP A 32 -3.48 9.66 -0.35
C ASP A 32 -3.03 8.26 0.12
N SER A 33 -3.79 7.68 1.06
CA SER A 33 -3.54 6.40 1.72
C SER A 33 -4.81 5.58 1.73
N GLU A 34 -4.74 4.32 1.32
CA GLU A 34 -5.85 3.37 1.30
C GLU A 34 -5.44 2.03 1.93
N VAL A 35 -6.28 1.47 2.80
CA VAL A 35 -6.06 0.13 3.34
C VAL A 35 -6.59 -0.92 2.36
N SER A 36 -5.68 -1.52 1.61
CA SER A 36 -5.99 -2.53 0.58
C SER A 36 -6.27 -3.92 1.17
N ALA A 37 -5.71 -4.25 2.34
CA ALA A 37 -6.02 -5.50 3.04
C ALA A 37 -5.98 -5.36 4.58
N ASP A 38 -6.89 -6.05 5.25
CA ASP A 38 -6.92 -6.27 6.71
C ASP A 38 -6.87 -7.76 7.00
N ASP A 39 -5.94 -8.17 7.87
CA ASP A 39 -5.83 -9.54 8.36
C ASP A 39 -6.08 -9.59 9.88
N PRO A 40 -6.89 -10.55 10.38
CA PRO A 40 -7.21 -10.67 11.79
C PRO A 40 -6.00 -10.97 12.69
N SER A 41 -4.86 -11.41 12.14
CA SER A 41 -3.59 -11.52 12.87
C SER A 41 -2.93 -10.17 13.17
N GLY A 42 -3.47 -9.07 12.66
CA GLY A 42 -2.95 -7.72 12.86
C GLY A 42 -1.98 -7.27 11.77
N LYS A 43 -2.11 -7.80 10.55
CA LYS A 43 -1.38 -7.29 9.38
C LYS A 43 -2.33 -6.45 8.55
N LEU A 44 -1.87 -5.27 8.16
CA LEU A 44 -2.60 -4.31 7.35
C LEU A 44 -1.72 -3.98 6.14
N VAL A 45 -2.29 -4.07 4.94
CA VAL A 45 -1.62 -3.62 3.71
C VAL A 45 -2.21 -2.29 3.32
N VAL A 46 -1.33 -1.30 3.16
CA VAL A 46 -1.69 0.08 2.81
C VAL A 46 -1.05 0.42 1.49
N VAL A 47 -1.80 1.07 0.61
CA VAL A 47 -1.28 1.64 -0.63
C VAL A 47 -1.29 3.15 -0.47
N VAL A 48 -0.19 3.79 -0.87
CA VAL A 48 -0.01 5.23 -0.78
C VAL A 48 0.42 5.74 -2.15
N GLU A 49 -0.23 6.79 -2.61
CA GLU A 49 0.15 7.50 -3.82
C GLU A 49 0.50 8.94 -3.45
N SER A 50 1.66 9.45 -3.86
CA SER A 50 2.03 10.82 -3.50
C SER A 50 3.04 11.40 -4.46
N GLU A 51 2.97 12.68 -4.73
CA GLU A 51 3.95 13.41 -5.55
C GLU A 51 5.29 13.61 -4.80
N ARG A 52 5.38 13.18 -3.53
CA ARG A 52 6.54 13.38 -2.66
C ARG A 52 6.91 12.09 -1.94
N GLU A 53 8.11 11.57 -2.20
CA GLU A 53 8.68 10.44 -1.43
C GLU A 53 8.69 10.71 0.08
N ALA A 54 9.01 11.94 0.49
CA ALA A 54 9.03 12.33 1.89
C ALA A 54 7.69 12.07 2.61
N ARG A 55 6.56 12.17 1.90
CA ARG A 55 5.24 11.91 2.48
C ARG A 55 5.07 10.44 2.88
N ILE A 56 5.59 9.52 2.07
CA ILE A 56 5.56 8.08 2.37
C ILE A 56 6.39 7.79 3.63
N LEU A 57 7.57 8.39 3.75
CA LEU A 57 8.43 8.24 4.92
C LEU A 57 7.79 8.83 6.19
N GLU A 58 7.16 10.01 6.08
CA GLU A 58 6.42 10.64 7.17
C GLU A 58 5.24 9.76 7.63
N LEU A 59 4.53 9.12 6.69
CA LEU A 59 3.44 8.20 7.01
C LEU A 59 3.95 6.96 7.75
N ILE A 60 5.08 6.40 7.32
CA ILE A 60 5.74 5.26 8.00
C ILE A 60 6.12 5.63 9.43
N ASP A 61 6.73 6.79 9.63
CA ASP A 61 7.11 7.27 10.95
C ASP A 61 5.87 7.50 11.84
N SER A 62 4.86 8.15 11.27
CA SER A 62 3.59 8.44 11.97
C SER A 62 2.85 7.18 12.39
N VAL A 63 2.77 6.16 11.51
CA VAL A 63 2.09 4.90 11.84
C VAL A 63 2.86 4.11 12.89
N GLN A 64 4.20 4.14 12.87
CA GLN A 64 5.02 3.47 13.88
C GLN A 64 4.85 4.06 15.28
N MET A 65 4.49 5.35 15.38
CA MET A 65 4.19 5.99 16.67
C MET A 65 2.77 5.69 17.19
N ARG A 66 1.92 5.00 16.41
CA ARG A 66 0.55 4.71 16.82
C ARG A 66 0.49 3.65 17.93
N PRO A 67 -0.42 3.80 18.91
CA PRO A 67 -0.63 2.80 19.94
C PRO A 67 -0.95 1.43 19.34
N GLY A 68 -0.23 0.40 19.80
CA GLY A 68 -0.47 -0.97 19.35
C GLY A 68 0.18 -1.33 18.00
N VAL A 69 0.85 -0.41 17.31
CA VAL A 69 1.67 -0.76 16.14
C VAL A 69 2.96 -1.43 16.59
N LEU A 70 3.27 -2.56 15.96
CA LEU A 70 4.46 -3.38 16.18
C LEU A 70 5.56 -3.03 15.18
N GLY A 71 5.18 -2.56 13.99
CA GLY A 71 6.11 -2.04 13.00
C GLY A 71 5.40 -1.70 11.69
N ALA A 72 6.06 -0.94 10.83
CA ALA A 72 5.65 -0.72 9.45
C ALA A 72 6.85 -0.91 8.52
N ALA A 73 6.62 -1.58 7.40
CA ALA A 73 7.65 -1.86 6.41
C ALA A 73 7.16 -1.48 5.02
N LEU A 74 8.01 -0.81 4.26
CA LEU A 74 7.79 -0.56 2.84
C LEU A 74 8.01 -1.87 2.06
N VAL A 75 6.96 -2.37 1.41
CA VAL A 75 6.99 -3.60 0.62
C VAL A 75 7.26 -3.30 -0.85
N TYR A 76 6.71 -2.18 -1.33
CA TYR A 76 6.83 -1.77 -2.72
C TYR A 76 6.99 -0.25 -2.83
N HIS A 77 7.76 0.20 -3.82
CA HIS A 77 7.88 1.61 -4.20
C HIS A 77 8.18 1.72 -5.69
N GLN A 78 7.39 2.54 -6.38
CA GLN A 78 7.57 2.88 -7.78
C GLN A 78 7.40 4.38 -7.96
N MET A 79 8.29 4.97 -8.75
CA MET A 79 8.20 6.35 -9.21
C MET A 79 7.69 6.33 -10.65
N LEU A 80 6.61 7.06 -10.91
CA LEU A 80 5.98 7.16 -12.22
C LEU A 80 6.13 8.59 -12.72
N ASP A 81 6.90 8.74 -13.80
CA ASP A 81 7.01 10.00 -14.51
C ASP A 81 5.77 10.18 -15.41
N PRO A 82 5.00 11.28 -15.28
CA PRO A 82 3.82 11.51 -16.14
C PRO A 82 4.14 11.63 -17.64
N ALA A 83 5.42 11.75 -18.01
CA ALA A 83 5.89 11.78 -19.39
C ALA A 83 6.07 10.38 -20.01
N THR A 84 6.05 9.31 -19.20
CA THR A 84 6.25 7.92 -19.63
C THR A 84 5.06 7.01 -19.29
N ALA A 85 3.99 7.55 -18.70
CA ALA A 85 2.83 6.78 -18.24
C ALA A 85 1.90 6.29 -19.37
N ASP A 86 2.15 6.66 -20.63
CA ASP A 86 1.36 6.21 -21.80
C ASP A 86 1.80 4.83 -22.35
N GLU A 87 2.87 4.22 -21.82
CA GLU A 87 3.37 2.93 -22.32
C GLU A 87 3.31 1.85 -21.22
N CYS A 88 2.69 0.72 -21.55
CA CYS A 88 2.52 -0.53 -20.77
C CYS A 88 1.24 -0.69 -19.92
N ALA A 89 0.07 -0.62 -20.57
CA ALA A 89 -1.11 -1.39 -20.17
C ALA A 89 -1.13 -2.80 -20.81
N ASP A 90 -0.05 -3.58 -20.65
CA ASP A 90 -0.03 -4.98 -21.11
C ASP A 90 0.92 -5.78 -20.22
N THR A 91 0.39 -6.45 -19.19
CA THR A 91 0.80 -7.78 -18.68
C THR A 91 0.00 -8.09 -17.40
N VAL A 92 -1.27 -8.47 -17.54
CA VAL A 92 -1.92 -9.37 -16.57
C VAL A 92 -2.69 -10.42 -17.38
N GLN A 93 -1.96 -11.28 -18.08
CA GLN A 93 -2.51 -12.51 -18.63
C GLN A 93 -2.43 -13.57 -17.52
N GLN A 94 -3.54 -13.68 -16.78
CA GLN A 94 -3.77 -14.70 -15.76
C GLN A 94 -3.53 -16.10 -16.36
N GLN A 95 -2.41 -16.70 -15.98
CA GLN A 95 -2.24 -18.15 -15.96
C GLN A 95 -3.01 -18.69 -14.75
N ALA A 96 -4.08 -19.44 -14.99
CA ALA A 96 -4.46 -20.67 -14.25
C ALA A 96 -5.86 -21.17 -14.65
N SER A 97 -6.01 -21.65 -15.89
CA SER A 97 -7.05 -22.65 -16.19
C SER A 97 -6.54 -24.01 -15.68
N ALA A 98 -6.85 -24.33 -14.44
CA ALA A 98 -6.78 -25.71 -13.96
C ALA A 98 -8.18 -26.31 -14.13
N GLU A 99 -8.43 -26.89 -15.30
CA GLU A 99 -9.59 -27.73 -15.56
C GLU A 99 -9.44 -29.06 -14.79
N GLY A 100 -10.20 -29.21 -13.70
CA GLY A 100 -10.56 -30.50 -13.15
C GLY A 100 -12.03 -30.77 -13.45
N MET A 101 -12.32 -31.57 -14.47
CA MET A 101 -13.68 -32.07 -14.71
C MET A 101 -13.91 -33.38 -13.94
N PRO A 102 -14.99 -33.50 -13.14
CA PRO A 102 -15.43 -34.77 -12.60
C PRO A 102 -16.16 -35.61 -13.66
N THR A 103 -15.94 -36.91 -13.66
CA THR A 103 -16.89 -37.90 -14.19
C THR A 103 -16.96 -39.06 -13.20
#